data_AF-A0A948AT11-F1
#
_entry.id   AF-A0A948AT11-F1
#
_cell.length_a   1.000
_cell.length_b   1.000
_cell.length_c   1.000
_cell.angle_alpha   90.00
_cell.angle_beta   90.00
_cell.angle_gamma   90.00
#
_symmetry.space_group_name_H-M   'P 1'
#
loop_
_entity.id
_entity.type
_entity.pdbx_description
1 polymer ?
#
loop_
_entity_poly.entity_id
_entity_poly.type
_entity_poly.pdbx_seq_one_letter_code
_entity_poly.pdbx_strand_id
1 'polypeptide(L)'
;MEESEYRFCFNDAVNMPDVEETLLMAVIAAEGIHGRARVWLDAQFDATPEDRTCTVSADNEVGQSIARIFTEMLTLEFGEAAFQVGRYTSLRRSQTAAKSDRGLK
;
A
#
# COMPACT_ATOMS: atom_id res chain seq x y z
N MET A 1 -17.52 1.88 -9.97
CA MET A 1 -16.36 2.79 -9.85
C MET A 1 -15.13 1.97 -10.16
N GLU A 2 -14.19 2.55 -10.89
CA GLU A 2 -12.86 1.97 -11.08
C GLU A 2 -12.05 2.24 -9.81
N GLU A 3 -11.43 1.21 -9.24
CA GLU A 3 -10.45 1.34 -8.16
C GLU A 3 -9.07 1.40 -8.79
N SER A 4 -8.24 2.32 -8.33
CA SER A 4 -6.86 2.42 -8.75
C SER A 4 -5.91 2.24 -7.58
N GLU A 5 -4.82 1.53 -7.80
CA GLU A 5 -3.77 1.32 -6.79
C GLU A 5 -2.38 1.49 -7.40
N TYR A 6 -1.45 1.96 -6.59
CA TYR A 6 -0.03 1.74 -6.79
C TYR A 6 0.33 0.38 -6.21
N ARG A 7 1.03 -0.45 -6.98
CA ARG A 7 1.55 -1.73 -6.51
C ARG A 7 3.07 -1.74 -6.66
N PHE A 8 3.72 -2.01 -5.55
CA PHE A 8 5.16 -2.15 -5.40
C PHE A 8 5.48 -3.64 -5.32
N CYS A 9 6.43 -4.11 -6.12
CA CYS A 9 6.90 -5.50 -6.12
C CYS A 9 8.39 -5.51 -5.81
N PHE A 10 8.82 -6.32 -4.85
CA PHE A 10 10.19 -6.33 -4.32
C PHE A 10 10.94 -7.60 -4.73
N ASN A 11 12.19 -7.47 -5.17
CA ASN A 11 13.04 -8.63 -5.49
C ASN A 11 13.44 -9.39 -4.21
N ASP A 12 13.89 -10.64 -4.32
CA ASP A 12 14.16 -11.52 -3.18
C ASP A 12 15.26 -11.05 -2.21
N ALA A 13 16.09 -10.07 -2.60
CA ALA A 13 17.15 -9.55 -1.74
C ALA A 13 16.64 -8.54 -0.70
N VAL A 14 15.43 -8.00 -0.87
CA VAL A 14 14.84 -7.02 0.04
C VAL A 14 14.23 -7.71 1.26
N ASN A 15 14.47 -7.18 2.45
CA ASN A 15 13.83 -7.67 3.67
C ASN A 15 12.43 -7.06 3.79
N MET A 16 11.36 -7.87 3.70
CA MET A 16 9.98 -7.36 3.71
C MET A 16 9.58 -6.66 5.02
N PRO A 17 10.00 -7.11 6.22
CA PRO A 17 9.84 -6.33 7.45
C PRO A 17 10.37 -4.89 7.37
N ASP A 18 11.53 -4.67 6.76
CA ASP A 18 12.08 -3.32 6.62
C ASP A 18 11.18 -2.49 5.69
N VAL A 19 10.67 -3.09 4.60
CA VAL A 19 9.70 -2.44 3.70
C VAL A 19 8.41 -2.04 4.41
N GLU A 20 7.88 -2.90 5.31
CA GLU A 20 6.70 -2.59 6.12
C GLU A 20 6.95 -1.39 7.04
N GLU A 21 8.12 -1.34 7.68
CA GLU A 21 8.55 -0.21 8.50
C GLU A 21 8.66 1.08 7.66
N THR A 22 9.26 1.00 6.47
CA THR A 22 9.34 2.13 5.52
C THR A 22 7.95 2.61 5.09
N LEU A 23 7.00 1.70 4.85
CA LEU A 23 5.62 2.06 4.51
C LEU A 23 4.94 2.81 5.66
N LEU A 24 5.10 2.33 6.90
CA LEU A 24 4.59 3.03 8.09
C LEU A 24 5.22 4.41 8.26
N MET A 25 6.53 4.55 8.00
CA MET A 25 7.20 5.85 8.03
C MET A 25 6.64 6.82 6.98
N ALA A 26 6.35 6.34 5.77
CA ALA A 26 5.71 7.15 4.73
C ALA A 26 4.29 7.60 5.12
N VAL A 27 3.53 6.72 5.79
CA VAL A 27 2.20 7.06 6.33
C VAL A 27 2.31 8.15 7.41
N ILE A 28 3.24 8.01 8.35
CA ILE A 28 3.49 9.02 9.41
C ILE A 28 3.90 10.37 8.79
N ALA A 29 4.76 10.35 7.77
CA ALA A 29 5.13 11.58 7.05
C ALA A 29 3.91 12.23 6.37
N ALA A 30 3.02 11.43 5.78
CA ALA A 30 1.77 11.93 5.19
C ALA A 30 0.80 12.51 6.24
N GLU A 31 0.83 12.05 7.50
CA GLU A 31 0.05 12.66 8.59
C GLU A 31 0.46 14.12 8.85
N GLY A 32 1.72 14.47 8.66
CA GLY A 32 2.21 15.85 8.78
C GLY A 32 1.68 16.78 7.68
N ILE A 33 1.29 16.22 6.53
CA ILE A 33 0.78 16.97 5.37
C ILE A 33 -0.75 17.09 5.43
N HIS A 34 -1.43 15.97 5.67
CA HIS A 34 -2.88 15.85 5.54
C HIS A 34 -3.63 15.89 6.87
N GLY A 35 -2.90 15.79 7.98
CA GLY A 35 -3.45 15.59 9.31
C GLY A 35 -3.76 14.11 9.59
N ARG A 36 -3.37 13.63 10.77
CA ARG A 36 -3.51 12.22 11.17
C ARG A 36 -4.90 11.63 10.91
N ALA A 37 -5.95 12.29 11.40
CA ALA A 37 -7.31 11.76 11.30
C ALA A 37 -7.74 11.51 9.85
N ARG A 38 -7.36 12.41 8.94
CA ARG A 38 -7.68 12.27 7.51
C ARG A 38 -6.93 11.09 6.89
N VAL A 39 -5.65 10.92 7.23
CA VAL A 39 -4.84 9.80 6.72
C VAL A 39 -5.49 8.46 7.06
N TRP A 40 -5.86 8.26 8.33
CA TRP A 40 -6.47 7.00 8.76
C TRP A 40 -7.88 6.75 8.25
N LEU A 41 -8.61 7.79 7.81
CA LEU A 41 -9.96 7.65 7.25
C LEU A 41 -9.95 7.44 5.73
N ASP A 42 -9.03 8.10 5.03
CA ASP A 42 -9.04 8.17 3.57
C ASP A 42 -8.00 7.23 2.94
N ALA A 43 -6.91 6.90 3.61
CA ALA A 43 -5.88 6.03 3.05
C ALA A 43 -6.30 4.55 3.09
N GLN A 44 -5.91 3.82 2.04
CA GLN A 44 -5.91 2.36 2.03
C GLN A 44 -4.55 1.92 1.53
N PHE A 45 -3.84 1.13 2.32
CA PHE A 45 -2.54 0.57 2.00
C PHE A 45 -2.39 -0.77 2.68
N ASP A 46 -1.60 -1.65 2.09
CA ASP A 46 -1.32 -2.97 2.63
C ASP A 46 0.08 -3.41 2.24
N ALA A 47 0.72 -4.20 3.10
CA ALA A 47 1.95 -4.89 2.79
C ALA A 47 1.69 -6.39 2.94
N THR A 48 2.08 -7.15 1.92
CA THR A 48 1.88 -8.60 1.85
C THR A 48 3.26 -9.26 1.71
N PRO A 49 3.95 -9.58 2.83
CA PRO A 49 5.29 -10.17 2.81
C PRO A 49 5.38 -11.46 2.01
N GLU A 50 4.34 -12.29 2.04
CA GLU A 50 4.28 -13.57 1.34
C GLU A 50 4.38 -13.40 -0.18
N ASP A 51 3.70 -12.36 -0.70
CA ASP A 51 3.71 -12.01 -2.12
C ASP A 51 4.83 -11.02 -2.47
N ARG A 52 5.58 -10.54 -1.46
CA ARG A 52 6.60 -9.50 -1.58
C ARG A 52 6.07 -8.26 -2.29
N THR A 53 4.86 -7.84 -1.91
CA THR A 53 4.21 -6.66 -2.50
C THR A 53 3.74 -5.66 -1.44
N CYS A 54 3.62 -4.41 -1.85
CA CYS A 54 2.84 -3.41 -1.13
C CYS A 54 1.85 -2.76 -2.09
N THR A 55 0.68 -2.39 -1.57
CA THR A 55 -0.34 -1.67 -2.32
C THR A 55 -0.71 -0.39 -1.60
N VAL A 56 -1.00 0.66 -2.37
CA VAL A 56 -1.53 1.94 -1.87
C VAL A 56 -2.61 2.40 -2.83
N SER A 57 -3.83 2.65 -2.33
CA SER A 57 -4.90 3.20 -3.17
C SER A 57 -4.49 4.53 -3.78
N ALA A 58 -4.81 4.71 -5.06
CA ALA A 58 -4.55 5.91 -5.85
C ALA A 58 -5.81 6.79 -6.01
N ASP A 59 -6.89 6.46 -5.30
CA ASP A 59 -8.22 7.05 -5.50
C ASP A 59 -8.37 8.45 -4.88
N ASN A 60 -7.43 8.86 -4.02
CA ASN A 60 -7.41 10.19 -3.41
C ASN A 60 -5.98 10.72 -3.23
N GLU A 61 -5.89 12.00 -2.85
CA GLU A 61 -4.60 12.69 -2.66
C GLU A 61 -3.77 12.11 -1.51
N VAL A 62 -4.41 11.56 -0.47
CA VAL A 62 -3.72 10.97 0.68
C VAL A 62 -2.90 9.76 0.23
N GLY A 63 -3.53 8.80 -0.45
CA GLY A 63 -2.85 7.62 -0.97
C GLY A 63 -1.78 7.97 -2.01
N GLN A 64 -2.04 8.97 -2.86
CA GLN A 64 -1.03 9.47 -3.81
C GLN A 64 0.18 10.10 -3.11
N SER A 65 0.00 10.82 -1.99
CA SER A 65 1.11 11.34 -1.20
C SER A 65 1.92 10.22 -0.55
N ILE A 66 1.25 9.23 0.06
CA ILE A 66 1.91 8.07 0.67
C ILE A 66 2.77 7.36 -0.38
N ALA A 67 2.21 7.05 -1.55
CA ALA A 67 2.93 6.35 -2.62
C ALA A 67 4.19 7.11 -3.08
N ARG A 68 4.14 8.44 -3.18
CA ARG A 68 5.29 9.28 -3.57
C ARG A 68 6.38 9.27 -2.51
N ILE A 69 6.01 9.48 -1.24
CA ILE A 69 6.96 9.49 -0.12
C ILE A 69 7.61 8.11 0.01
N PHE A 70 6.79 7.05 -0.04
CA PHE A 70 7.24 5.68 0.03
C PHE A 70 8.22 5.34 -1.09
N THR A 71 7.92 5.73 -2.35
CA THR A 71 8.83 5.53 -3.48
C THR A 71 10.21 6.15 -3.23
N GLU A 72 10.26 7.38 -2.71
CA GLU A 72 11.53 8.05 -2.42
C GLU A 72 12.29 7.36 -1.29
N MET A 73 11.61 7.00 -0.20
CA MET A 73 12.23 6.28 0.91
C MET A 73 12.78 4.93 0.47
N LEU A 74 12.02 4.15 -0.32
CA LEU A 74 12.48 2.88 -0.88
C LEU A 74 13.72 3.05 -1.76
N THR A 75 13.75 4.08 -2.61
CA THR A 75 14.90 4.36 -3.48
C THR A 75 16.14 4.69 -2.65
N LEU A 76 16.00 5.46 -1.57
CA LEU A 76 17.11 5.81 -0.67
C LEU A 76 17.61 4.63 0.16
N GLU A 77 16.69 3.75 0.58
CA GLU A 77 16.99 2.65 1.51
C GLU A 77 17.48 1.39 0.80
N PHE A 78 16.83 1.01 -0.30
CA PHE A 78 17.09 -0.25 -1.00
C PHE A 78 17.68 -0.06 -2.40
N GLY A 79 17.55 1.13 -2.98
CA GLY A 79 17.98 1.45 -4.34
C GLY A 79 16.89 1.19 -5.39
N GLU A 80 16.98 1.90 -6.51
CA GLU A 80 15.96 1.90 -7.57
C GLU A 80 15.71 0.52 -8.21
N ALA A 81 16.74 -0.34 -8.24
CA ALA A 81 16.61 -1.70 -8.78
C ALA A 81 16.00 -2.72 -7.80
N ALA A 82 15.75 -2.32 -6.55
CA ALA A 82 15.23 -3.21 -5.51
C ALA A 82 13.74 -3.53 -5.68
N PHE A 83 13.01 -2.65 -6.37
CA PHE A 83 11.57 -2.75 -6.52
C PHE A 83 11.11 -2.25 -7.89
N GLN A 84 9.88 -2.61 -8.24
CA GLN A 84 9.15 -2.03 -9.36
C GLN A 84 7.84 -1.45 -8.83
N VAL A 85 7.42 -0.32 -9.36
CA VAL A 85 6.12 0.27 -9.05
C VAL A 85 5.31 0.46 -10.31
N GLY A 86 4.04 0.06 -10.25
CA GLY A 86 3.07 0.26 -11.33
C GLY A 86 1.75 0.77 -10.80
N ARG A 87 0.99 1.46 -11.64
CA ARG A 87 -0.39 1.84 -11.34
C ARG A 87 -1.33 0.88 -12.03
N TYR A 88 -2.24 0.29 -11.27
CA TYR A 88 -3.23 -0.65 -11.74
C TYR A 88 -4.63 -0.05 -11.55
N THR A 89 -5.53 -0.39 -12.47
CA THR A 89 -6.93 0.02 -12.44
C THR A 89 -7.80 -1.22 -12.60
N SER A 90 -8.75 -1.40 -11.70
CA SER A 90 -9.70 -2.52 -11.78
C SER A 90 -11.14 -2.01 -11.69
N LEU A 91 -12.06 -2.71 -12.36
CA LEU A 91 -13.48 -2.48 -12.17
C LEU A 91 -13.88 -3.10 -10.83
N ARG A 92 -14.27 -2.27 -9.86
CA ARG A 92 -14.73 -2.73 -8.54
C ARG A 92 -15.93 -3.66 -8.72
N ARG A 93 -15.71 -4.97 -8.60
CA ARG A 93 -16.81 -5.94 -8.44
C ARG A 93 -17.31 -5.79 -7.01
N SER A 94 -18.57 -5.41 -6.84
CA SER A 94 -19.25 -5.40 -5.55
C SER A 94 -19.20 -6.80 -4.93
N GLN A 95 -18.21 -7.06 -4.06
CA GLN A 95 -18.22 -8.24 -3.21
C GLN A 95 -19.25 -8.02 -2.10
N THR A 96 -20.46 -8.53 -2.32
CA THR A 96 -21.46 -8.76 -1.27
C THR A 96 -21.93 -10.21 -1.41
N ALA A 97 -21.26 -11.14 -0.72
CA ALA A 97 -21.83 -12.45 -0.38
C ALA A 97 -20.93 -13.23 0.62
N ALA A 98 -21.41 -13.27 1.87
CA ALA A 98 -21.36 -14.40 2.81
C ALA A 98 -20.00 -15.05 3.17
N LYS A 99 -19.37 -14.56 4.26
CA LYS A 99 -18.88 -15.48 5.30
C LYS A 99 -20.09 -15.85 6.18
N SER A 100 -20.84 -16.85 5.75
CA SER A 100 -21.78 -17.59 6.61
C SER A 100 -21.39 -19.06 6.55
N ASP A 101 -21.29 -19.64 7.73
CA ASP A 101 -21.26 -21.08 8.01
C ASP A 101 -19.92 -21.84 7.88
N ARG A 102 -19.14 -21.77 8.96
CA ARG A 102 -18.51 -22.98 9.52
C ARG A 102 -18.91 -23.10 10.98
N GLY A 103 -20.10 -23.65 11.19
CA GLY A 103 -20.50 -24.25 12.46
C GLY A 103 -19.49 -25.30 12.93
N LEU A 104 -19.25 -25.27 14.23
CA LEU A 104 -18.49 -26.19 15.06
C LEU A 104 -18.75 -27.66 14.72
N LYS A 105 -17.68 -28.45 14.72
CA LYS A 105 -17.73 -29.83 15.21
C LYS A 105 -17.43 -29.83 16.69
#